data_AF-A0A2E2K3U7-F1
#
_entry.id   AF-A0A2E2K3U7-F1
#
_cell.length_a   1.000
_cell.length_b   1.000
_cell.length_c   1.000
_cell.angle_alpha   90.00
_cell.angle_beta   90.00
_cell.angle_gamma   90.00
#
_symmetry.space_group_name_H-M   'P 1'
#
loop_
_entity.id
_entity.type
_entity.pdbx_description
1 polymer ?
#
loop_
_entity_poly.entity_id
_entity_poly.type
_entity_poly.pdbx_seq_one_letter_code
_entity_poly.pdbx_strand_id
1 'polypeptide(L)'
;MGDIELLAAEIATQTISQSWPYYALVVALTLVSGAFGAFASAYLSRRAEHQAILADFDSIKAQLRETTTLTESIRYELSHQFDRTHTIEILRRQKLEAYLEKVSEAAENLHKEMNVKIFNSEEQFDPSAFSSACMFQTMYLPEFDLVHANFQKAYADYKLWLVEGMKYIQQKKSEGQQIVPPTQEFMAKQPQHLKSVLSAVTAIEAKAREVGRELINVERGANEA
;
A
#
# COMPACT_ATOMS: atom_id res chain seq x y z
N MET A 1 6.01 -114.49 10.06
CA MET A 1 6.59 -113.20 10.51
C MET A 1 7.65 -112.65 9.54
N GLY A 2 7.89 -113.24 8.36
CA GLY A 2 8.85 -112.73 7.37
C GLY A 2 8.26 -111.87 6.25
N ASP A 3 6.96 -111.97 5.99
CA ASP A 3 6.37 -111.37 4.78
C ASP A 3 6.02 -109.88 4.92
N ILE A 4 5.86 -109.37 6.15
CA ILE A 4 5.52 -107.97 6.41
C ILE A 4 6.77 -107.07 6.33
N GLU A 5 7.93 -107.57 6.78
CA GLU A 5 9.20 -106.83 6.64
C GLU A 5 9.69 -106.77 5.19
N LEU A 6 9.41 -107.80 4.39
CA LEU A 6 9.75 -107.84 2.96
C LEU A 6 8.85 -106.91 2.15
N LEU A 7 7.54 -106.87 2.44
CA LEU A 7 6.61 -105.89 1.85
C LEU A 7 6.96 -104.45 2.26
N ALA A 8 7.37 -104.23 3.51
CA ALA A 8 7.80 -102.91 3.96
C ALA A 8 9.12 -102.46 3.29
N ALA A 9 10.07 -103.38 3.08
CA ALA A 9 11.34 -103.10 2.41
C ALA A 9 11.15 -102.82 0.90
N GLU A 10 10.27 -103.55 0.22
CA GLU A 10 10.00 -103.39 -1.23
C GLU A 10 9.23 -102.08 -1.52
N ILE A 11 8.27 -101.73 -0.66
CA ILE A 11 7.56 -100.44 -0.73
C ILE A 11 8.49 -99.27 -0.40
N ALA A 12 9.45 -99.47 0.52
CA ALA A 12 10.43 -98.44 0.88
C ALA A 12 11.52 -98.22 -0.19
N THR A 13 11.83 -99.23 -1.01
CA THR A 13 12.98 -99.16 -1.94
C THR A 13 12.62 -98.87 -3.40
N GLN A 14 11.40 -99.10 -3.87
CA GLN A 14 11.15 -99.10 -5.33
C GLN A 14 10.11 -98.15 -5.93
N THR A 15 9.31 -97.41 -5.16
CA THR A 15 8.11 -96.81 -5.77
C THR A 15 8.13 -95.30 -6.00
N ILE A 16 9.12 -94.55 -5.50
CA ILE A 16 9.04 -93.07 -5.57
C ILE A 16 10.24 -92.40 -6.24
N SER A 17 11.43 -93.02 -6.27
CA SER A 17 12.65 -92.33 -6.77
C SER A 17 13.17 -92.76 -8.14
N GLN A 18 12.56 -93.75 -8.83
CA GLN A 18 13.11 -94.27 -10.10
C GLN A 18 12.15 -94.23 -11.30
N SER A 19 10.99 -93.59 -11.16
CA SER A 19 10.08 -93.34 -12.28
C SER A 19 10.38 -91.97 -12.90
N TRP A 20 10.98 -91.94 -14.10
CA TRP A 20 11.13 -90.73 -14.93
C TRP A 20 9.90 -89.78 -14.95
N PRO A 21 8.64 -90.26 -15.03
CA PRO A 21 7.47 -89.37 -14.98
C PRO A 21 7.32 -88.57 -13.68
N TYR A 22 7.82 -89.07 -12.54
CA TYR A 22 7.81 -88.33 -11.27
C TYR A 22 8.72 -87.09 -11.36
N TYR A 23 9.95 -87.24 -11.87
CA TYR A 23 10.86 -86.12 -12.08
C TYR A 23 10.31 -85.10 -13.08
N ALA A 24 9.66 -85.56 -14.16
CA ALA A 24 9.01 -84.67 -15.12
C ALA A 24 7.88 -83.85 -14.48
N LEU A 25 7.08 -84.45 -13.59
CA LEU A 25 6.03 -83.75 -12.86
C LEU A 25 6.60 -82.73 -11.87
N VAL A 26 7.65 -83.08 -11.12
CA VAL A 26 8.33 -82.15 -10.20
C VAL A 26 8.91 -80.96 -10.97
N VAL A 27 9.55 -81.20 -12.12
CA VAL A 27 10.07 -80.12 -12.99
C VAL A 27 8.94 -79.26 -13.55
N ALA A 28 7.83 -79.87 -13.98
CA ALA A 28 6.66 -79.11 -14.44
C ALA A 28 6.06 -78.26 -13.30
N LEU A 29 5.97 -78.80 -12.08
CA LEU A 29 5.48 -78.09 -10.91
C LEU A 29 6.40 -76.92 -10.54
N THR A 30 7.71 -77.12 -10.52
CA THR A 30 8.67 -76.04 -10.21
C THR A 30 8.68 -74.96 -11.29
N LEU A 31 8.54 -75.32 -12.57
CA LEU A 31 8.40 -74.35 -13.66
C LEU A 31 7.11 -73.54 -13.53
N VAL A 32 5.98 -74.19 -13.22
CA VAL A 32 4.70 -73.52 -13.00
C VAL A 32 4.77 -72.61 -11.78
N SER A 33 5.25 -73.10 -10.63
CA SER A 33 5.42 -72.29 -9.43
C SER A 33 6.40 -71.13 -9.64
N GLY A 34 7.47 -71.32 -10.40
CA GLY A 34 8.42 -70.28 -10.78
C GLY A 34 7.79 -69.22 -11.69
N ALA A 35 7.00 -69.63 -12.69
CA ALA A 35 6.27 -68.72 -13.57
C ALA A 35 5.22 -67.90 -12.81
N PHE A 36 4.47 -68.54 -11.89
CA PHE A 36 3.53 -67.84 -11.02
C PHE A 36 4.23 -66.86 -10.07
N GLY A 37 5.35 -67.27 -9.47
CA GLY A 37 6.16 -66.40 -8.61
C GLY A 37 6.71 -65.18 -9.36
N ALA A 38 7.25 -65.39 -10.56
CA ALA A 38 7.75 -64.32 -11.41
C ALA A 38 6.63 -63.35 -11.85
N PHE A 39 5.47 -63.87 -12.25
CA PHE A 39 4.33 -63.04 -12.63
C PHE A 39 3.76 -62.23 -11.45
N ALA A 40 3.58 -62.87 -10.29
CA ALA A 40 3.11 -62.21 -9.08
C ALA A 40 4.09 -61.12 -8.62
N SER A 41 5.39 -61.42 -8.63
CA SER A 41 6.45 -60.44 -8.29
C SER A 41 6.45 -59.25 -9.25
N ALA A 42 6.38 -59.50 -10.57
CA ALA A 42 6.36 -58.44 -11.58
C ALA A 42 5.09 -57.59 -11.48
N TYR A 43 3.93 -58.20 -11.24
CA TYR A 43 2.68 -57.49 -11.06
C TYR A 43 2.68 -56.61 -9.81
N LEU A 44 3.15 -57.15 -8.67
CA LEU A 44 3.26 -56.40 -7.42
C LEU A 44 4.28 -55.26 -7.53
N SER A 45 5.44 -55.48 -8.16
CA SER A 45 6.43 -54.42 -8.42
C SER A 45 5.82 -53.30 -9.24
N ARG A 46 5.18 -53.63 -10.37
CA ARG A 46 4.57 -52.64 -11.26
C ARG A 46 3.42 -51.89 -10.59
N ARG A 47 2.64 -52.55 -9.74
CA ARG A 47 1.58 -51.91 -8.95
C ARG A 47 2.16 -50.97 -7.89
N ALA A 48 3.23 -51.38 -7.20
CA ALA A 48 3.91 -50.56 -6.21
C ALA A 48 4.55 -49.32 -6.86
N GLU A 49 5.23 -49.51 -8.00
CA GLU A 49 5.79 -48.40 -8.80
C GLU A 49 4.70 -47.44 -9.26
N HIS A 50 3.58 -47.94 -9.78
CA HIS A 50 2.47 -47.08 -10.20
C HIS A 50 1.87 -46.31 -9.01
N GLN A 51 1.74 -46.94 -7.84
CA GLN A 51 1.27 -46.26 -6.63
C GLN A 51 2.26 -45.21 -6.13
N ALA A 52 3.56 -45.49 -6.16
CA ALA A 52 4.60 -44.52 -5.81
C ALA A 52 4.56 -43.31 -6.76
N ILE A 53 4.47 -43.55 -8.07
CA ILE A 53 4.32 -42.50 -9.08
C ILE A 53 3.09 -41.63 -8.83
N LEU A 54 1.94 -42.24 -8.51
CA LEU A 54 0.73 -41.48 -8.18
C LEU A 54 0.91 -40.63 -6.92
N ALA A 55 1.51 -41.17 -5.87
CA ALA A 55 1.79 -40.45 -4.64
C ALA A 55 2.75 -39.26 -4.88
N ASP A 56 3.81 -39.47 -5.68
CA ASP A 56 4.73 -38.41 -6.08
C ASP A 56 4.01 -37.33 -6.89
N PHE A 57 3.15 -37.71 -7.84
CA PHE A 57 2.36 -36.74 -8.61
C PHE A 57 1.42 -35.91 -7.73
N ASP A 58 0.77 -36.51 -6.74
CA ASP A 58 -0.10 -35.78 -5.82
C ASP A 58 0.70 -34.83 -4.93
N SER A 59 1.91 -35.23 -4.50
CA SER A 59 2.84 -34.34 -3.78
C SER A 59 3.28 -33.15 -4.64
N ILE A 60 3.61 -33.37 -5.91
CA ILE A 60 4.00 -32.32 -6.85
C ILE A 60 2.84 -31.35 -7.08
N LYS A 61 1.61 -31.86 -7.25
CA LYS A 61 0.42 -31.02 -7.38
C LYS A 61 0.17 -30.18 -6.12
N ALA A 62 0.38 -30.76 -4.93
CA ALA A 62 0.26 -30.03 -3.67
C ALA A 62 1.28 -28.89 -3.58
N GLN A 63 2.56 -29.17 -3.88
CA GLN A 63 3.62 -28.15 -3.90
C GLN A 63 3.34 -27.05 -4.94
N LEU A 64 2.87 -27.41 -6.14
CA LEU A 64 2.50 -26.43 -7.16
C LEU A 64 1.35 -25.53 -6.68
N ARG A 65 0.31 -26.11 -6.07
CA ARG A 65 -0.78 -25.33 -5.50
C ARG A 65 -0.30 -24.38 -4.41
N GLU A 66 0.49 -24.88 -3.47
CA GLU A 66 1.06 -24.07 -2.38
C GLU A 66 1.90 -22.92 -2.94
N THR A 67 2.77 -23.20 -3.92
CA THR A 67 3.61 -22.20 -4.58
C THR A 67 2.77 -21.17 -5.33
N THR A 68 1.72 -21.58 -6.04
CA THR A 68 0.81 -20.66 -6.73
C THR A 68 0.03 -19.80 -5.74
N THR A 69 -0.51 -20.39 -4.68
CA THR A 69 -1.23 -19.63 -3.64
C THR A 69 -0.30 -18.61 -2.97
N LEU A 70 0.92 -19.00 -2.63
CA LEU A 70 1.93 -18.11 -2.06
C LEU A 70 2.32 -16.99 -3.05
N THR A 71 2.52 -17.33 -4.32
CA THR A 71 2.86 -16.33 -5.35
C THR A 71 1.73 -15.33 -5.56
N GLU A 72 0.49 -15.78 -5.61
CA GLU A 72 -0.68 -14.90 -5.74
C GLU A 72 -0.88 -14.04 -4.49
N SER A 73 -0.66 -14.58 -3.28
CA SER A 73 -0.72 -13.76 -2.06
C SER A 73 0.36 -12.69 -2.02
N ILE A 74 1.60 -13.04 -2.39
CA ILE A 74 2.72 -12.09 -2.50
C ILE A 74 2.38 -11.01 -3.53
N ARG A 75 1.90 -11.41 -4.71
CA ARG A 75 1.50 -10.48 -5.77
C ARG A 75 0.40 -9.53 -5.32
N TYR A 76 -0.62 -10.04 -4.63
CA TYR A 76 -1.70 -9.23 -4.10
C TYR A 76 -1.21 -8.22 -3.06
N GLU A 77 -0.36 -8.65 -2.12
CA GLU A 77 0.22 -7.78 -1.09
C GLU A 77 1.09 -6.67 -1.70
N LEU A 78 1.96 -7.02 -2.65
CA LEU A 78 2.77 -6.05 -3.40
C LEU A 78 1.92 -5.05 -4.17
N SER A 79 0.88 -5.52 -4.88
CA SER A 79 -0.05 -4.63 -5.60
C SER A 79 -0.73 -3.66 -4.64
N HIS A 80 -1.27 -4.17 -3.53
CA HIS A 80 -1.97 -3.32 -2.56
C HIS A 80 -1.02 -2.30 -1.91
N GLN A 81 0.21 -2.71 -1.58
CA GLN A 81 1.20 -1.79 -0.99
C GLN A 81 1.59 -0.68 -1.98
N PHE A 82 1.81 -1.05 -3.25
CA PHE A 82 2.09 -0.10 -4.32
C PHE A 82 0.92 0.88 -4.51
N ASP A 83 -0.30 0.37 -4.67
CA ASP A 83 -1.51 1.18 -4.87
C ASP A 83 -1.75 2.13 -3.69
N ARG A 84 -1.53 1.65 -2.47
CA ARG A 84 -1.67 2.48 -1.26
C ARG A 84 -0.65 3.61 -1.24
N THR A 85 0.62 3.31 -1.55
CA THR A 85 1.70 4.30 -1.56
C THR A 85 1.43 5.37 -2.60
N HIS A 86 1.10 4.94 -3.82
CA HIS A 86 0.76 5.83 -4.92
C HIS A 86 -0.47 6.69 -4.63
N THR A 87 -1.52 6.11 -4.03
CA THR A 87 -2.72 6.86 -3.63
C THR A 87 -2.40 7.93 -2.58
N ILE A 88 -1.53 7.63 -1.61
CA ILE A 88 -1.11 8.59 -0.59
C ILE A 88 -0.32 9.74 -1.22
N GLU A 89 0.57 9.45 -2.16
CA GLU A 89 1.37 10.46 -2.87
C GLU A 89 0.50 11.40 -3.71
N ILE A 90 -0.43 10.83 -4.50
CA ILE A 90 -1.40 11.62 -5.27
C ILE A 90 -2.23 12.51 -4.35
N LEU A 91 -2.76 11.94 -3.26
CA LEU A 91 -3.56 12.70 -2.30
C LEU A 91 -2.75 13.84 -1.69
N ARG A 92 -1.50 13.57 -1.28
CA ARG A 92 -0.62 14.59 -0.69
C ARG A 92 -0.35 15.73 -1.66
N ARG A 93 -0.09 15.42 -2.94
CA ARG A 93 0.08 16.43 -3.99
C ARG A 93 -1.19 17.28 -4.17
N GLN A 94 -2.35 16.65 -4.30
CA GLN A 94 -3.63 17.36 -4.45
C GLN A 94 -3.92 18.28 -3.26
N LYS A 95 -3.64 17.82 -2.03
CA LYS A 95 -3.84 18.64 -0.83
C LYS A 95 -2.82 19.75 -0.71
N LEU A 96 -1.58 19.55 -1.18
CA LEU A 96 -0.57 20.60 -1.26
C LEU A 96 -1.01 21.72 -2.23
N GLU A 97 -1.49 21.34 -3.42
CA GLU A 97 -2.00 22.29 -4.42
C GLU A 97 -3.20 23.10 -3.87
N ALA A 98 -4.19 22.42 -3.29
CA ALA A 98 -5.36 23.06 -2.67
C ALA A 98 -4.99 23.96 -1.47
N TYR A 99 -3.99 23.56 -0.68
CA TYR A 99 -3.50 24.37 0.44
C TYR A 99 -2.87 25.67 -0.06
N LEU A 100 -2.00 25.61 -1.08
CA LEU A 100 -1.36 26.79 -1.66
C LEU A 100 -2.37 27.76 -2.26
N GLU A 101 -3.37 27.24 -2.98
CA GLU A 101 -4.47 28.03 -3.51
C GLU A 101 -5.16 28.82 -2.39
N LYS A 102 -5.50 28.15 -1.28
CA LYS A 102 -6.18 28.79 -0.14
C LYS A 102 -5.30 29.77 0.63
N VAL A 103 -3.99 29.54 0.72
CA VAL A 103 -3.06 30.50 1.32
C VAL A 103 -2.98 31.77 0.49
N SER A 104 -2.84 31.65 -0.84
CA SER A 104 -2.80 32.79 -1.75
C SER A 104 -4.12 33.56 -1.74
N GLU A 105 -5.25 32.85 -1.80
CA GLU A 105 -6.58 33.45 -1.70
C GLU A 105 -6.76 34.19 -0.36
N ALA A 106 -6.34 33.60 0.76
CA ALA A 106 -6.40 34.25 2.06
C ALA A 106 -5.56 35.54 2.12
N ALA A 107 -4.38 35.56 1.49
CA ALA A 107 -3.54 36.74 1.42
C ALA A 107 -4.16 37.85 0.56
N GLU A 108 -4.75 37.51 -0.60
CA GLU A 108 -5.49 38.47 -1.44
C GLU A 108 -6.73 39.02 -0.74
N ASN A 109 -7.45 38.16 -0.02
CA ASN A 109 -8.68 38.54 0.66
C ASN A 109 -8.44 39.59 1.75
N LEU A 110 -7.23 39.68 2.34
CA LEU A 110 -6.87 40.78 3.23
C LEU A 110 -6.94 42.15 2.53
N HIS A 111 -6.46 42.23 1.29
CA HIS A 111 -6.50 43.47 0.51
C HIS A 111 -7.93 43.81 0.08
N LYS A 112 -8.68 42.82 -0.42
CA LYS A 112 -10.10 42.99 -0.79
C LYS A 112 -10.94 43.42 0.41
N GLU A 113 -10.75 42.77 1.56
CA GLU A 113 -11.42 43.11 2.81
C GLU A 113 -11.09 44.53 3.27
N MET A 114 -9.84 44.96 3.15
CA MET A 114 -9.44 46.35 3.42
C MET A 114 -10.16 47.32 2.48
N ASN A 115 -10.22 47.04 1.17
CA ASN A 115 -10.91 47.88 0.19
C ASN A 115 -12.40 48.02 0.50
N VAL A 116 -13.06 46.90 0.83
CA VAL A 116 -14.48 46.90 1.23
C VAL A 116 -14.69 47.71 2.50
N LYS A 117 -13.89 47.48 3.55
CA LYS A 117 -14.15 48.06 4.88
C LYS A 117 -13.70 49.49 5.06
N ILE A 118 -12.60 49.89 4.41
CA ILE A 118 -12.03 51.25 4.54
C ILE A 118 -12.56 52.16 3.43
N PHE A 119 -12.67 51.64 2.20
CA PHE A 119 -12.97 52.45 1.02
C PHE A 119 -14.39 52.23 0.49
N ASN A 120 -15.20 51.38 1.14
CA ASN A 120 -16.55 51.01 0.69
C ASN A 120 -16.57 50.45 -0.76
N SER A 121 -15.52 49.71 -1.15
CA SER A 121 -15.49 48.97 -2.42
C SER A 121 -16.53 47.83 -2.42
N GLU A 122 -17.04 47.46 -3.60
CA GLU A 122 -17.98 46.34 -3.81
C GLU A 122 -17.26 45.02 -4.13
N GLU A 123 -15.98 44.91 -3.79
CA GLU A 123 -15.19 43.69 -4.00
C GLU A 123 -15.75 42.49 -3.20
N GLN A 124 -15.89 41.36 -3.88
CA GLN A 124 -16.25 40.09 -3.23
C GLN A 124 -14.99 39.36 -2.80
N PHE A 125 -15.03 38.74 -1.61
CA PHE A 125 -13.94 37.92 -1.09
C PHE A 125 -14.49 36.74 -0.28
N ASP A 126 -13.73 35.64 -0.23
CA ASP A 126 -14.09 34.44 0.53
C ASP A 126 -13.55 34.52 1.98
N PRO A 127 -14.41 34.70 2.99
CA PRO A 127 -13.97 34.73 4.39
C PRO A 127 -13.45 33.37 4.88
N SER A 128 -13.77 32.27 4.18
CA SER A 128 -13.41 30.90 4.57
C SER A 128 -12.04 30.44 4.07
N ALA A 129 -11.35 31.23 3.24
CA ALA A 129 -10.05 30.86 2.68
C ALA A 129 -9.00 30.60 3.78
N PHE A 130 -8.93 31.47 4.79
CA PHE A 130 -7.98 31.33 5.90
C PHE A 130 -8.25 30.08 6.76
N SER A 131 -9.52 29.83 7.13
CA SER A 131 -9.87 28.65 7.93
C SER A 131 -9.67 27.35 7.15
N SER A 132 -9.96 27.36 5.85
CA SER A 132 -9.68 26.22 4.96
C SER A 132 -8.19 25.94 4.87
N ALA A 133 -7.35 26.97 4.75
CA ALA A 133 -5.90 26.81 4.77
C ALA A 133 -5.40 26.20 6.09
N CYS A 134 -5.90 26.66 7.24
CA CYS A 134 -5.56 26.09 8.55
C CYS A 134 -5.97 24.62 8.66
N MET A 135 -7.16 24.28 8.15
CA MET A 135 -7.68 22.91 8.14
C MET A 135 -6.81 21.99 7.27
N PHE A 136 -6.46 22.42 6.05
CA PHE A 136 -5.58 21.63 5.17
C PHE A 136 -4.22 21.39 5.81
N GLN A 137 -3.64 22.42 6.40
CA GLN A 137 -2.37 22.32 7.09
C GLN A 137 -2.43 21.30 8.23
N THR A 138 -3.42 21.44 9.13
CA THR A 138 -3.55 20.57 10.31
C THR A 138 -3.78 19.10 9.94
N MET A 139 -4.61 18.83 8.92
CA MET A 139 -5.00 17.45 8.60
C MET A 139 -4.03 16.72 7.67
N TYR A 140 -3.39 17.44 6.74
CA TYR A 140 -2.67 16.82 5.63
C TYR A 140 -1.19 17.23 5.53
N LEU A 141 -0.80 18.37 6.12
CA LEU A 141 0.52 18.98 5.91
C LEU A 141 1.15 19.45 7.24
N PRO A 142 1.37 18.53 8.21
CA PRO A 142 1.99 18.87 9.50
C PRO A 142 3.40 19.44 9.34
N GLU A 143 4.13 19.08 8.28
CA GLU A 143 5.46 19.61 7.98
C GLU A 143 5.48 21.13 7.70
N PHE A 144 4.31 21.75 7.52
CA PHE A 144 4.15 23.19 7.35
C PHE A 144 3.87 23.95 8.66
N ASP A 145 3.77 23.29 9.81
CA ASP A 145 3.40 23.90 11.10
C ASP A 145 4.13 25.23 11.36
N LEU A 146 5.45 25.23 11.22
CA LEU A 146 6.28 26.41 11.53
C LEU A 146 6.03 27.57 10.54
N VAL A 147 6.02 27.28 9.23
CA VAL A 147 5.84 28.32 8.20
C VAL A 147 4.40 28.84 8.20
N HIS A 148 3.42 27.96 8.47
CA HIS A 148 2.02 28.34 8.59
C HIS A 148 1.75 29.17 9.85
N ALA A 149 2.37 28.84 11.00
CA ALA A 149 2.26 29.67 12.20
C ALA A 149 2.76 31.10 11.98
N ASN A 150 3.85 31.28 11.22
CA ASN A 150 4.34 32.61 10.83
C ASN A 150 3.32 33.36 9.95
N PHE A 151 2.67 32.65 9.03
CA PHE A 151 1.60 33.22 8.21
C PHE A 151 0.38 33.59 9.06
N GLN A 152 -0.06 32.74 9.99
CA GLN A 152 -1.16 33.03 10.92
C GLN A 152 -0.88 34.28 11.74
N LYS A 153 0.35 34.43 12.25
CA LYS A 153 0.77 35.62 12.97
C LYS A 153 0.70 36.87 12.09
N ALA A 154 1.29 36.83 10.89
CA ALA A 154 1.26 37.96 9.96
C ALA A 154 -0.18 38.33 9.54
N TYR A 155 -1.04 37.33 9.35
CA TYR A 155 -2.46 37.50 9.04
C TYR A 155 -3.20 38.17 10.21
N ALA A 156 -2.99 37.69 11.43
CA ALA A 156 -3.58 38.28 12.64
C ALA A 156 -3.13 39.73 12.86
N ASP A 157 -1.83 40.01 12.68
CA ASP A 157 -1.27 41.36 12.79
C ASP A 157 -1.91 42.32 11.77
N TYR A 158 -2.11 41.87 10.52
CA TYR A 158 -2.81 42.65 9.50
C TYR A 158 -4.28 42.90 9.87
N LYS A 159 -4.99 41.88 10.36
CA LYS A 159 -6.39 42.00 10.77
C LYS A 159 -6.55 42.93 11.97
N LEU A 160 -5.62 42.90 12.93
CA LEU A 160 -5.58 43.83 14.05
C LEU A 160 -5.45 45.27 13.56
N TRP A 161 -4.49 45.54 12.67
CA TRP A 161 -4.31 46.84 12.03
C TRP A 161 -5.59 47.32 11.32
N LEU A 162 -6.24 46.44 10.56
CA LEU A 162 -7.51 46.77 9.88
C LEU A 162 -8.63 47.13 10.87
N VAL A 163 -8.72 46.42 11.99
CA VAL A 163 -9.69 46.71 13.07
C VAL A 163 -9.44 48.07 13.71
N GLU A 164 -8.17 48.45 13.92
CA GLU A 164 -7.82 49.79 14.42
C GLU A 164 -8.28 50.88 13.46
N GLY A 165 -8.06 50.69 12.15
CA GLY A 165 -8.55 51.60 11.11
C GLY A 165 -10.07 51.75 11.12
N MET A 166 -10.79 50.63 11.22
CA MET A 166 -12.26 50.65 11.32
C MET A 166 -12.76 51.38 12.57
N LYS A 167 -12.11 51.19 13.74
CA LYS A 167 -12.46 51.89 14.97
C LYS A 167 -12.32 53.41 14.80
N TYR A 168 -11.24 53.87 14.17
CA TYR A 168 -11.03 55.28 13.86
C TYR A 168 -12.14 55.84 12.94
N ILE A 169 -12.46 55.15 11.84
CA ILE A 169 -13.51 55.57 10.91
C ILE A 169 -14.87 55.62 11.62
N GLN A 170 -15.20 54.61 12.42
CA GLN A 170 -16.45 54.54 13.16
C GLN A 170 -16.58 55.68 14.19
N GLN A 171 -15.50 56.01 14.89
CA GLN A 171 -15.47 57.13 15.82
C GLN A 171 -15.77 58.45 15.10
N LYS A 172 -15.09 58.72 13.98
CA LYS A 172 -15.31 59.94 13.20
C LYS A 172 -16.70 60.02 12.56
N LYS A 173 -17.26 58.88 12.18
CA LYS A 173 -18.65 58.79 11.74
C LYS A 173 -19.64 59.15 12.86
N SER A 174 -19.35 58.76 14.11
CA SER A 174 -20.18 59.14 15.27
C SER A 174 -20.11 60.63 15.60
N GLU A 175 -19.01 61.31 15.22
CA GLU A 175 -18.85 62.76 15.30
C GLU A 175 -19.59 63.52 14.17
N GLY A 176 -20.32 62.80 13.29
CA GLY A 176 -21.13 63.39 12.22
C GLY A 176 -20.41 63.57 10.88
N GLN A 177 -19.18 63.09 10.74
CA GLN A 177 -18.47 63.13 9.45
C GLN A 177 -18.94 61.99 8.54
N GLN A 178 -19.51 62.33 7.39
CA GLN A 178 -20.06 61.33 6.46
C GLN A 178 -18.99 60.57 5.66
N ILE A 179 -17.85 61.22 5.35
CA ILE A 179 -16.74 60.63 4.59
C ILE A 179 -15.45 60.92 5.33
N VAL A 180 -14.86 59.86 5.91
CA VAL A 180 -13.63 59.96 6.70
C VAL A 180 -12.56 59.17 5.95
N PRO A 181 -11.68 59.83 5.19
CA PRO A 181 -10.55 59.13 4.60
C PRO A 181 -9.64 58.60 5.71
N PRO A 182 -9.01 57.42 5.53
CA PRO A 182 -8.01 56.93 6.47
C PRO A 182 -6.85 57.94 6.58
N THR A 183 -6.29 58.09 7.79
CA THR A 183 -5.18 59.01 8.00
C THR A 183 -3.94 58.54 7.24
N GLN A 184 -3.17 59.50 6.72
CA GLN A 184 -1.93 59.19 5.99
C GLN A 184 -0.95 58.39 6.87
N GLU A 185 -0.89 58.69 8.16
CA GLU A 185 -0.09 57.94 9.15
C GLU A 185 -0.55 56.48 9.30
N PHE A 186 -1.86 56.23 9.31
CA PHE A 186 -2.40 54.87 9.36
C PHE A 186 -2.05 54.09 8.09
N MET A 187 -2.21 54.71 6.91
CA MET A 187 -1.90 54.08 5.62
C MET A 187 -0.40 53.85 5.42
N ALA A 188 0.47 54.66 6.03
CA ALA A 188 1.92 54.47 5.95
C ALA A 188 2.41 53.13 6.53
N LYS A 189 1.62 52.50 7.43
CA LYS A 189 1.92 51.18 8.01
C LYS A 189 1.48 50.01 7.13
N GLN A 190 0.56 50.23 6.18
CA GLN A 190 0.01 49.17 5.33
C GLN A 190 1.10 48.37 4.57
N PRO A 191 2.11 49.00 3.94
CA PRO A 191 3.13 48.25 3.21
C PRO A 191 3.95 47.32 4.11
N GLN A 192 4.13 47.67 5.39
CA GLN A 192 4.86 46.83 6.35
C GLN A 192 4.08 45.55 6.68
N HIS A 193 2.79 45.66 6.97
CA HIS A 193 1.94 44.50 7.24
C HIS A 193 1.80 43.61 6.00
N LEU A 194 1.62 44.22 4.82
CA LEU A 194 1.54 43.47 3.56
C LEU A 194 2.86 42.73 3.26
N LYS A 195 4.01 43.39 3.46
CA LYS A 195 5.32 42.75 3.30
C LYS A 195 5.49 41.56 4.25
N SER A 196 5.01 41.67 5.49
CA SER A 196 5.03 40.56 6.45
C SER A 196 4.24 39.35 5.93
N VAL A 197 3.00 39.57 5.49
CA VAL A 197 2.14 38.51 4.91
C VAL A 197 2.80 37.90 3.67
N LEU A 198 3.25 38.71 2.72
CA LEU A 198 3.90 38.22 1.49
C LEU A 198 5.16 37.41 1.80
N SER A 199 5.97 37.85 2.76
CA SER A 199 7.16 37.09 3.16
C SER A 199 6.82 35.71 3.75
N ALA A 200 5.72 35.62 4.50
CA ALA A 200 5.25 34.35 5.04
C ALA A 200 4.68 33.44 3.93
N VAL A 201 3.93 33.99 2.97
CA VAL A 201 3.45 33.26 1.79
C VAL A 201 4.62 32.72 0.97
N THR A 202 5.64 33.54 0.67
CA THR A 202 6.83 33.10 -0.05
C THR A 202 7.59 31.99 0.70
N ALA A 203 7.62 32.04 2.04
CA ALA A 203 8.21 30.96 2.84
C ALA A 203 7.42 29.64 2.72
N ILE A 204 6.08 29.72 2.71
CA ILE A 204 5.21 28.56 2.45
C ILE A 204 5.46 28.00 1.05
N GLU A 205 5.52 28.84 0.02
CA GLU A 205 5.81 28.42 -1.36
C GLU A 205 7.20 27.80 -1.51
N ALA A 206 8.20 28.33 -0.80
CA ALA A 206 9.54 27.75 -0.76
C ALA A 206 9.52 26.35 -0.15
N LYS A 207 8.82 26.16 0.98
CA LYS A 207 8.65 24.85 1.62
C LYS A 207 7.84 23.89 0.74
N ALA A 208 6.81 24.36 0.06
CA ALA A 208 6.05 23.55 -0.89
C ALA A 208 6.89 23.08 -2.09
N ARG A 209 7.82 23.92 -2.58
CA ARG A 209 8.78 23.50 -3.62
C ARG A 209 9.79 22.47 -3.11
N GLU A 210 10.13 22.47 -1.82
CA GLU A 210 10.96 21.43 -1.20
C GLU A 210 10.19 20.11 -1.16
N VAL A 211 9.00 20.11 -0.55
CA VAL A 211 8.14 18.92 -0.44
C VAL A 211 7.75 18.37 -1.82
N GLY A 212 7.41 19.24 -2.77
CA GLY A 212 7.11 18.83 -4.14
C GLY A 212 8.27 18.14 -4.84
N ARG A 213 9.52 18.56 -4.57
CA ARG A 213 10.71 17.87 -5.11
C ARG A 213 10.93 16.50 -4.47
N GLU A 214 10.65 16.37 -3.18
CA GLU A 214 10.72 15.08 -2.48
C GLU A 214 9.73 14.09 -3.09
N LEU A 215 8.48 14.51 -3.34
CA LEU A 215 7.47 13.65 -3.97
C LEU A 215 7.90 13.14 -5.35
N ILE A 216 8.47 14.02 -6.19
CA ILE A 216 8.96 13.64 -7.52
C ILE A 216 10.15 12.67 -7.44
N ASN A 217 11.05 12.86 -6.48
CA ASN A 217 12.21 11.99 -6.32
C ASN A 217 11.83 10.59 -5.83
N VAL A 218 10.78 10.48 -5.00
CA VAL A 218 10.24 9.18 -4.55
C VAL A 218 9.66 8.41 -5.73
N GLU A 219 8.87 9.05 -6.60
CA GLU A 219 8.33 8.44 -7.82
C GLU A 219 9.45 7.91 -8.73
N ARG A 220 10.57 8.64 -8.83
CA ARG A 220 11.69 8.22 -9.66
C ARG A 220 12.48 7.06 -9.07
N GLY A 221 12.71 7.05 -7.75
CA GLY A 221 13.37 5.94 -7.07
C GLY A 221 12.56 4.64 -7.11
N ALA A 222 11.22 4.74 -7.10
CA ALA A 222 10.34 3.57 -7.23
C ALA A 222 10.32 2.96 -8.64
N ASN A 223 10.59 3.75 -9.69
CA ASN A 223 10.64 3.26 -11.08
C ASN A 223 12.02 2.68 -11.48
N GLU A 224 13.08 2.96 -10.71
CA GLU A 224 14.44 2.47 -10.97
C GLU A 224 14.77 1.17 -10.20
N ALA A 225 13.91 0.73 -9.26
CA ALA A 225 14.07 -0.48 -8.43
C ALA A 225 13.22 -1.65 -8.93
#